data_AF-A0AAD3HFV2-F1
#
_entry.id   AF-A0AAD3HFV2-F1
#
_cell.length_a   1.000
_cell.length_b   1.000
_cell.length_c   1.000
_cell.angle_alpha   90.00
_cell.angle_beta   90.00
_cell.angle_gamma   90.00
#
_symmetry.space_group_name_H-M   'P 1'
#
loop_
_entity.id
_entity.type
_entity.pdbx_description
1 polymer ?
#
loop_
_entity_poly.entity_id
_entity_poly.type
_entity_poly.pdbx_seq_one_letter_code
_entity_poly.pdbx_strand_id
1 'polypeptide(L)'
;MKVYSNYTLLIGALALVLFLLTRNNGEIFSRVRKGKLQQDNLDMNFGKESTRHLSQQSQISKNELPYFILHVGPQKTGTTSIQSLLDSEQFKRILQKDNYVFIGSGIGKNKGVLDNSKPIYHWDSNHNLELSSDLVQKVKQLRQSRTNVVASSEYLGTMQECWRELLFPEDTDRQWNVQIIVTYRRLFSYLPSDWNQQYKVYRINNEGRPKLPRHHDWPGINGDYEIQSFKDWFATKHYQGGKKEPEHLAKRNYDSWTKLSDKAKVRIVSLYEKGGLVENFVCKAMVGAKHACNTYKSSSSNTSTEMDAVRLLKANESINLDHDILAVYAYQKGLVNKKFTRVQVVDAVELHVQSLEEEGIQYVQSCLNNDMTRFLRRWSLEYEEWALQKLPGEIEFINDLTDFNNDWQSVLNSNKLCSIDAGKTLAMQPWKDFFATHFN
;
A
#
# COMPACT_ATOMS: atom_id res chain seq x y z
N MET A 1 12.27 8.94 -60.57
CA MET A 1 13.44 8.52 -59.77
C MET A 1 14.05 9.75 -59.07
N LYS A 2 13.33 10.38 -58.12
CA LYS A 2 13.77 11.53 -57.29
C LYS A 2 12.90 11.67 -56.02
N VAL A 3 12.73 10.58 -55.26
CA VAL A 3 11.96 10.61 -53.98
C VAL A 3 12.78 10.10 -52.78
N TYR A 4 13.95 9.50 -53.00
CA TYR A 4 14.80 8.97 -51.92
C TYR A 4 15.67 9.99 -51.18
N SER A 5 15.65 11.28 -51.57
CA SER A 5 16.56 12.28 -50.97
C SER A 5 16.08 12.87 -49.65
N ASN A 6 14.78 12.86 -49.37
CA ASN A 6 14.23 13.53 -48.18
C ASN A 6 14.25 12.63 -46.93
N TYR A 7 14.19 11.31 -47.10
CA TYR A 7 14.24 10.36 -45.97
C TYR A 7 15.64 10.28 -45.33
N THR A 8 16.70 10.39 -46.12
CA THR A 8 18.08 10.36 -45.60
C THR A 8 18.40 11.57 -44.73
N LEU A 9 17.83 12.73 -45.07
CA LEU A 9 17.96 13.97 -44.31
C LEU A 9 17.19 13.89 -42.97
N LEU A 10 16.01 13.29 -42.96
CA LEU A 10 15.21 13.12 -41.75
C LEU A 10 15.86 12.14 -40.76
N ILE A 11 16.39 11.02 -41.26
CA ILE A 11 17.10 10.02 -40.44
C ILE A 11 18.40 10.60 -39.88
N GLY A 12 19.13 11.41 -40.66
CA GLY A 12 20.33 12.11 -40.20
C GLY A 12 20.03 13.12 -39.08
N ALA A 13 18.94 13.88 -39.18
CA ALA A 13 18.53 14.84 -38.15
C ALA A 13 18.12 14.13 -36.84
N LEU A 14 17.39 13.02 -36.93
CA LEU A 14 16.98 12.22 -35.77
C LEU A 14 18.19 11.57 -35.05
N ALA A 15 19.15 11.04 -35.80
CA ALA A 15 20.39 10.51 -35.24
C ALA A 15 21.23 11.59 -34.55
N LEU A 16 21.27 12.81 -35.09
CA LEU A 16 21.97 13.94 -34.48
C LEU A 16 21.32 14.38 -33.15
N VAL A 17 19.98 14.42 -33.09
CA VAL A 17 19.24 14.75 -31.85
C VAL A 17 19.48 13.67 -30.78
N LEU A 18 19.42 12.38 -31.14
CA LEU A 18 19.74 11.28 -30.24
C LEU A 18 21.21 11.32 -29.76
N PHE A 19 22.14 11.68 -30.63
CA PHE A 19 23.55 11.85 -30.27
C PHE A 19 23.78 13.04 -29.31
N LEU A 20 23.06 14.15 -29.51
CA LEU A 20 23.14 15.32 -28.63
C LEU A 20 22.49 15.05 -27.27
N LEU A 21 21.37 14.31 -27.22
CA LEU A 21 20.71 13.91 -25.97
C LEU A 21 21.56 12.93 -25.14
N THR A 22 22.24 11.98 -25.79
CA THR A 22 23.13 11.04 -25.10
C THR A 22 24.41 11.71 -24.61
N ARG A 23 24.94 12.70 -25.34
CA ARG A 23 26.13 13.45 -24.94
C ARG A 23 25.86 14.39 -23.75
N ASN A 24 24.67 14.98 -23.66
CA ASN A 24 24.33 15.89 -22.55
C ASN A 24 24.09 15.15 -21.21
N ASN A 25 23.65 13.90 -21.26
CA ASN A 25 23.46 13.07 -20.06
C ASN A 25 24.78 12.57 -19.44
N GLY A 26 25.87 12.50 -20.21
CA GLY A 26 27.19 12.10 -19.71
C GLY A 26 27.83 13.11 -18.76
N GLU A 27 27.62 14.41 -18.97
CA GLU A 27 28.19 15.45 -18.10
C GLU A 27 27.43 15.61 -16.77
N ILE A 28 26.10 15.42 -16.78
CA ILE A 28 25.28 15.48 -15.57
C ILE A 28 25.66 14.36 -14.57
N PHE A 29 25.95 13.15 -15.06
CA PHE A 29 26.40 12.05 -14.20
C PHE A 29 27.84 12.21 -13.69
N SER A 30 28.69 12.97 -14.38
CA SER A 30 30.06 13.23 -13.93
C SER A 30 30.16 14.27 -12.79
N ARG A 31 29.19 15.20 -12.70
CA ARG A 31 29.15 16.22 -11.62
C ARG A 31 28.52 15.72 -10.33
N VAL A 32 27.67 14.70 -10.37
CA VAL A 32 27.09 14.08 -9.15
C VAL A 32 28.12 13.19 -8.42
N ARG A 33 29.19 12.74 -9.09
CA ARG A 33 30.21 11.84 -8.50
C ARG A 33 31.39 12.52 -7.79
N LYS A 34 31.49 13.86 -7.80
CA LYS A 34 32.61 14.60 -7.17
C LYS A 34 32.21 15.50 -5.98
N GLY A 35 30.97 15.43 -5.50
CA GLY A 35 30.52 16.12 -4.28
C GLY A 35 30.62 15.24 -3.04
N LYS A 36 31.85 14.86 -2.63
CA LYS A 36 32.08 14.17 -1.35
C LYS A 36 33.41 14.64 -0.76
N LEU A 37 33.37 15.71 0.04
CA LEU A 37 34.28 16.02 1.17
C LEU A 37 34.14 17.50 1.57
N GLN A 38 33.19 17.77 2.46
CA GLN A 38 33.35 18.75 3.55
C GLN A 38 32.16 18.56 4.50
N GLN A 39 32.27 17.54 5.34
CA GLN A 39 31.38 17.33 6.47
C GLN A 39 32.25 16.97 7.68
N ASP A 40 33.15 17.89 8.01
CA ASP A 40 33.87 17.91 9.26
C ASP A 40 33.44 19.18 10.01
N ASN A 41 33.07 19.01 11.28
CA ASN A 41 32.75 20.04 12.30
C ASN A 41 31.30 20.55 12.42
N LEU A 42 30.30 19.66 12.49
CA LEU A 42 28.99 20.01 13.05
C LEU A 42 28.43 19.00 14.08
N ASP A 43 29.29 18.20 14.70
CA ASP A 43 28.91 17.33 15.81
C ASP A 43 29.89 17.45 16.97
N MET A 44 29.63 18.39 17.88
CA MET A 44 30.01 18.35 19.30
C MET A 44 29.42 19.59 19.98
N ASN A 45 28.13 19.58 20.31
CA ASN A 45 27.56 20.33 21.46
C ASN A 45 26.06 20.10 21.73
N PHE A 46 25.33 19.32 20.93
CA PHE A 46 23.88 19.12 21.14
C PHE A 46 23.47 18.13 22.25
N GLY A 47 24.44 17.59 23.00
CA GLY A 47 24.21 16.56 24.03
C GLY A 47 23.78 17.05 25.42
N LYS A 48 23.72 18.37 25.68
CA LYS A 48 23.41 18.90 27.03
C LYS A 48 22.13 19.74 27.14
N GLU A 49 21.59 20.25 26.04
CA GLU A 49 20.34 21.03 26.07
C GLU A 49 19.06 20.20 25.92
N SER A 50 19.14 19.00 25.34
CA SER A 50 17.96 18.13 25.20
C SER A 50 17.44 17.60 26.55
N THR A 51 18.30 17.49 27.57
CA THR A 51 17.92 17.04 28.92
C THR A 51 17.19 18.09 29.76
N ARG A 52 17.30 19.40 29.46
CA ARG A 52 16.63 20.45 30.25
C ARG A 52 15.24 20.83 29.73
N HIS A 53 14.90 20.52 28.48
CA HIS A 53 13.57 20.80 27.93
C HIS A 53 12.51 19.73 28.23
N LEU A 54 12.91 18.57 28.75
CA LEU A 54 11.99 17.49 29.17
C LEU A 54 11.30 17.76 30.52
N SER A 55 11.75 18.73 31.32
CA SER A 55 11.17 18.99 32.65
C SER A 55 9.94 19.91 32.64
N GLN A 56 9.51 20.40 31.47
CA GLN A 56 8.27 21.18 31.28
C GLN A 56 7.21 20.45 30.44
N GLN A 57 7.42 19.17 30.11
CA GLN A 57 6.31 18.37 29.60
C GLN A 57 5.25 18.27 30.69
N SER A 58 4.03 18.65 30.30
CA SER A 58 2.79 18.64 31.08
C SER A 58 2.84 17.61 32.20
N GLN A 59 2.53 18.02 33.43
CA GLN A 59 2.20 17.09 34.50
C GLN A 59 1.00 16.25 34.05
N ILE A 60 1.26 15.20 33.27
CA ILE A 60 0.35 14.09 33.09
C ILE A 60 0.03 13.69 34.50
N SER A 61 -1.25 13.77 34.87
CA SER A 61 -1.67 13.42 36.21
C SER A 61 -1.07 12.05 36.50
N LYS A 62 -0.44 11.87 37.69
CA LYS A 62 0.23 10.59 38.04
C LYS A 62 -0.68 9.36 37.87
N ASN A 63 -1.98 9.59 37.69
CA ASN A 63 -3.02 8.59 37.56
C ASN A 63 -3.39 8.25 36.09
N GLU A 64 -2.92 8.98 35.08
CA GLU A 64 -3.29 8.72 33.67
C GLU A 64 -2.42 7.64 32.99
N LEU A 65 -3.00 6.48 32.71
CA LEU A 65 -2.31 5.38 32.01
C LEU A 65 -1.76 5.83 30.64
N PRO A 66 -0.54 5.40 30.26
CA PRO A 66 -0.01 5.71 28.92
C PRO A 66 -0.82 5.01 27.83
N TYR A 67 -0.84 5.58 26.63
CA TYR A 67 -1.56 5.03 25.48
C TYR A 67 -0.74 3.98 24.74
N PHE A 68 -1.41 2.91 24.29
CA PHE A 68 -0.88 1.98 23.31
C PHE A 68 -1.80 1.98 22.09
N ILE A 69 -1.37 2.59 21.00
CA ILE A 69 -2.12 2.70 19.74
C ILE A 69 -1.61 1.65 18.76
N LEU A 70 -2.42 0.62 18.50
CA LEU A 70 -2.08 -0.44 17.56
C LEU A 70 -2.92 -0.30 16.29
N HIS A 71 -2.29 0.11 15.19
CA HIS A 71 -2.91 0.08 13.88
C HIS A 71 -2.88 -1.33 13.27
N VAL A 72 -4.06 -1.81 12.89
CA VAL A 72 -4.30 -3.10 12.25
C VAL A 72 -5.05 -2.86 10.94
N GLY A 73 -4.30 -2.52 9.90
CA GLY A 73 -4.85 -2.25 8.58
C GLY A 73 -4.71 -3.48 7.69
N PRO A 74 -5.81 -4.07 7.17
CA PRO A 74 -5.69 -5.09 6.14
C PRO A 74 -4.77 -4.65 4.98
N GLN A 75 -4.28 -5.61 4.21
CA GLN A 75 -3.51 -5.27 3.01
C GLN A 75 -4.32 -4.30 2.13
N LYS A 76 -3.64 -3.40 1.40
CA LYS A 76 -4.28 -2.44 0.48
C LYS A 76 -5.28 -1.46 1.09
N THR A 77 -5.25 -1.25 2.40
CA THR A 77 -6.02 -0.17 3.07
C THR A 77 -5.13 1.00 3.49
N GLY A 78 -4.01 1.25 2.80
CA GLY A 78 -3.12 2.39 3.10
C GLY A 78 -2.19 2.21 4.31
N THR A 79 -2.05 0.98 4.81
CA THR A 79 -1.10 0.62 5.89
C THR A 79 0.32 1.12 5.60
N THR A 80 0.80 0.97 4.36
CA THR A 80 2.13 1.45 3.95
C THR A 80 2.27 2.96 4.11
N SER A 81 1.23 3.75 3.85
CA SER A 81 1.28 5.21 4.00
C SER A 81 1.43 5.61 5.48
N ILE A 82 0.65 4.99 6.37
CA ILE A 82 0.77 5.19 7.83
C ILE A 82 2.16 4.76 8.29
N GLN A 83 2.60 3.57 7.90
CA GLN A 83 3.90 3.02 8.28
C GLN A 83 5.06 3.89 7.80
N SER A 84 5.03 4.36 6.56
CA SER A 84 6.09 5.19 6.00
C SER A 84 6.19 6.55 6.70
N LEU A 85 5.04 7.14 7.05
CA LEU A 85 5.03 8.36 7.86
C LEU A 85 5.65 8.10 9.23
N LEU A 86 5.15 7.10 9.97
CA LEU A 86 5.60 6.78 11.32
C LEU A 86 7.08 6.38 11.38
N ASP A 87 7.59 5.75 10.32
CA ASP A 87 8.99 5.33 10.23
C ASP A 87 9.94 6.45 9.81
N SER A 88 9.43 7.58 9.32
CA SER A 88 10.27 8.71 8.95
C SER A 88 10.93 9.35 10.17
N GLU A 89 12.25 9.58 10.11
CA GLU A 89 13.02 10.15 11.22
C GLU A 89 12.53 11.52 11.66
N GLN A 90 12.09 12.36 10.70
CA GLN A 90 11.49 13.65 10.99
C GLN A 90 10.21 13.50 11.81
N PHE A 91 9.32 12.58 11.42
CA PHE A 91 8.06 12.39 12.14
C PHE A 91 8.26 11.72 13.50
N LYS A 92 9.25 10.81 13.65
CA LYS A 92 9.64 10.27 14.96
C LYS A 92 10.04 11.38 15.94
N ARG A 93 10.81 12.39 15.49
CA ARG A 93 11.16 13.57 16.33
C ARG A 93 9.94 14.40 16.70
N ILE A 94 8.94 14.47 15.82
CA ILE A 94 7.67 15.15 16.11
C ILE A 94 6.88 14.36 17.17
N LEU A 95 6.77 13.04 17.02
CA LEU A 95 6.10 12.16 17.99
C LEU A 95 6.71 12.24 19.39
N GLN A 96 8.03 12.40 19.49
CA GLN A 96 8.71 12.57 20.79
C GLN A 96 8.20 13.81 21.55
N LYS A 97 7.78 14.88 20.86
CA LYS A 97 7.20 16.07 21.49
C LYS A 97 5.86 15.76 22.16
N ASP A 98 5.13 14.76 21.65
CA ASP A 98 3.89 14.22 22.21
C ASP A 98 4.11 13.02 23.16
N ASN A 99 5.36 12.73 23.56
CA ASN A 99 5.72 11.56 24.37
C ASN A 99 5.29 10.23 23.71
N TYR A 100 5.36 10.15 22.38
CA TYR A 100 5.12 8.93 21.61
C TYR A 100 6.41 8.30 21.10
N VAL A 101 6.46 6.97 21.13
CA VAL A 101 7.48 6.15 20.45
C VAL A 101 6.81 5.23 19.45
N PHE A 102 7.27 5.28 18.20
CA PHE A 102 6.89 4.30 17.18
C PHE A 102 7.76 3.05 17.32
N ILE A 103 7.12 1.89 17.48
CA ILE A 103 7.81 0.60 17.67
C ILE A 103 7.77 -0.28 16.41
N GLY A 104 7.67 0.32 15.22
CA GLY A 104 8.00 -0.36 13.97
C GLY A 104 6.84 -0.64 13.00
N SER A 105 7.21 -0.68 11.72
CA SER A 105 6.39 -0.79 10.50
C SER A 105 6.49 -2.18 9.88
N GLY A 106 6.51 -3.24 10.67
CA GLY A 106 6.85 -4.55 10.13
C GLY A 106 6.64 -5.69 11.10
N ILE A 107 5.74 -5.50 12.06
CA ILE A 107 5.38 -6.54 13.03
C ILE A 107 4.73 -7.70 12.26
N GLY A 108 5.56 -8.63 11.77
CA GLY A 108 5.18 -9.73 10.87
C GLY A 108 6.20 -10.07 9.78
N LYS A 109 7.12 -9.17 9.43
CA LYS A 109 8.11 -9.34 8.34
C LYS A 109 9.51 -9.76 8.80
N ASN A 110 9.66 -10.32 10.02
CA ASN A 110 10.95 -10.71 10.62
C ASN A 110 12.02 -9.59 10.73
N LYS A 111 11.66 -8.32 10.53
CA LYS A 111 12.55 -7.18 10.82
C LYS A 111 12.21 -6.65 12.20
N GLY A 112 13.17 -6.68 13.12
CA GLY A 112 12.94 -6.35 14.52
C GLY A 112 12.65 -4.87 14.74
N VAL A 113 11.90 -4.62 15.81
CA VAL A 113 11.52 -3.28 16.28
C VAL A 113 12.72 -2.43 16.70
N LEU A 114 13.79 -3.07 17.18
CA LEU A 114 15.01 -2.45 17.68
C LEU A 114 16.23 -2.73 16.81
N ASP A 115 16.20 -3.86 16.12
CA ASP A 115 17.28 -4.36 15.30
C ASP A 115 16.66 -5.11 14.12
N ASN A 116 16.88 -4.60 12.91
CA ASN A 116 16.38 -5.20 11.68
C ASN A 116 16.81 -6.66 11.47
N SER A 117 17.80 -7.16 12.23
CA SER A 117 18.30 -8.53 12.18
C SER A 117 17.51 -9.54 13.02
N LYS A 118 16.71 -9.10 14.00
CA LYS A 118 15.98 -9.99 14.90
C LYS A 118 14.49 -10.08 14.54
N PRO A 119 13.90 -11.28 14.43
CA PRO A 119 12.49 -11.39 14.11
C PRO A 119 11.62 -10.93 15.28
N ILE A 120 10.51 -10.25 14.97
CA ILE A 120 9.54 -9.80 15.98
C ILE A 120 8.75 -10.99 16.55
N TYR A 121 8.65 -12.05 15.76
CA TYR A 121 7.97 -13.27 16.13
C TYR A 121 8.92 -14.45 16.11
N HIS A 122 8.64 -15.43 16.94
CA HIS A 122 9.25 -16.74 16.86
C HIS A 122 8.18 -17.80 17.07
N TRP A 123 8.44 -19.00 16.57
CA TRP A 123 7.61 -20.15 16.86
C TRP A 123 8.18 -20.83 18.09
N ASP A 124 7.35 -21.06 19.10
CA ASP A 124 7.73 -21.87 20.27
C ASP A 124 7.91 -23.35 19.87
N SER A 125 8.27 -24.20 20.83
CA SER A 125 8.41 -25.65 20.61
C SER A 125 7.10 -26.34 20.19
N ASN A 126 5.95 -25.71 20.43
CA ASN A 126 4.62 -26.20 20.12
C ASN A 126 4.05 -25.60 18.83
N HIS A 127 4.85 -24.84 18.08
CA HIS A 127 4.40 -24.10 16.90
C HIS A 127 3.30 -23.06 17.19
N ASN A 128 3.34 -22.46 18.38
CA ASN A 128 2.62 -21.22 18.67
C ASN A 128 3.48 -20.02 18.27
N LEU A 129 2.83 -18.98 17.75
CA LEU A 129 3.50 -17.75 17.39
C LEU A 129 3.66 -16.85 18.64
N GLU A 130 4.88 -16.57 19.04
CA GLU A 130 5.19 -15.73 20.22
C GLU A 130 5.90 -14.43 19.84
N LEU A 131 5.65 -13.37 20.61
CA LEU A 131 6.39 -12.11 20.49
C LEU A 131 7.82 -12.28 21.01
N SER A 132 8.79 -11.70 20.31
CA SER A 132 10.19 -11.70 20.75
C SER A 132 10.34 -11.07 22.15
N SER A 133 11.21 -11.66 22.97
CA SER A 133 11.52 -11.17 24.31
C SER A 133 12.01 -9.72 24.31
N ASP A 134 12.82 -9.33 23.30
CA ASP A 134 13.32 -7.97 23.13
C ASP A 134 12.17 -6.95 22.97
N LEU A 135 11.16 -7.26 22.15
CA LEU A 135 9.98 -6.41 21.99
C LEU A 135 9.20 -6.32 23.31
N VAL A 136 8.94 -7.46 23.94
CA VAL A 136 8.19 -7.52 25.21
C VAL A 136 8.90 -6.68 26.28
N GLN A 137 10.22 -6.82 26.40
CA GLN A 137 11.02 -6.04 27.35
C GLN A 137 10.98 -4.54 27.03
N LYS A 138 11.12 -4.16 25.76
CA LYS A 138 11.07 -2.75 25.34
C LYS A 138 9.74 -2.10 25.66
N VAL A 139 8.63 -2.78 25.35
CA VAL A 139 7.28 -2.28 25.63
C VAL A 139 7.04 -2.19 27.13
N LYS A 140 7.51 -3.16 27.92
CA LYS A 140 7.48 -3.08 29.40
C LYS A 140 8.25 -1.86 29.92
N GLN A 141 9.43 -1.56 29.37
CA GLN A 141 10.21 -0.37 29.74
C GLN A 141 9.47 0.92 29.39
N LEU A 142 8.92 1.02 28.18
CA LEU A 142 8.16 2.20 27.74
C LEU A 142 6.92 2.42 28.61
N ARG A 143 6.27 1.34 29.06
CA ARG A 143 5.17 1.40 30.01
C ARG A 143 5.60 1.97 31.35
N GLN A 144 6.71 1.48 31.90
CA GLN A 144 7.28 1.93 33.17
C GLN A 144 7.70 3.41 33.12
N SER A 145 8.21 3.88 31.97
CA SER A 145 8.51 5.29 31.74
C SER A 145 7.29 6.15 31.36
N ARG A 146 6.09 5.57 31.35
CA ARG A 146 4.83 6.22 30.93
C ARG A 146 4.91 6.88 29.56
N THR A 147 5.61 6.24 28.63
CA THR A 147 5.75 6.68 27.25
C THR A 147 4.64 6.07 26.40
N ASN A 148 3.95 6.89 25.62
CA ASN A 148 2.92 6.42 24.70
C ASN A 148 3.57 5.61 23.57
N VAL A 149 2.89 4.58 23.11
CA VAL A 149 3.39 3.69 22.07
C VAL A 149 2.45 3.71 20.88
N VAL A 150 3.02 3.76 19.68
CA VAL A 150 2.29 3.51 18.44
C VAL A 150 2.96 2.40 17.63
N ALA A 151 2.15 1.52 17.06
CA ALA A 151 2.57 0.37 16.28
C ALA A 151 1.65 0.19 15.07
N SER A 152 2.15 -0.40 13.98
CA SER A 152 1.36 -0.57 12.76
C SER A 152 1.75 -1.83 11.98
N SER A 153 0.78 -2.68 11.67
CA SER A 153 1.02 -3.88 10.85
C SER A 153 -0.19 -4.36 10.07
N GLU A 154 0.08 -4.97 8.92
CA GLU A 154 -0.89 -5.62 8.04
C GLU A 154 -1.15 -7.10 8.39
N TYR A 155 -0.34 -7.69 9.28
CA TYR A 155 -0.38 -9.12 9.62
C TYR A 155 -1.13 -9.43 10.91
N LEU A 156 -1.59 -8.38 11.61
CA LEU A 156 -2.21 -8.50 12.93
C LEU A 156 -3.69 -8.87 12.89
N GLY A 157 -4.24 -9.16 11.72
CA GLY A 157 -5.63 -9.62 11.59
C GLY A 157 -5.88 -11.03 12.16
N THR A 158 -4.83 -11.84 12.28
CA THR A 158 -4.93 -13.25 12.72
C THR A 158 -4.00 -13.60 13.89
N MET A 159 -3.25 -12.63 14.41
CA MET A 159 -2.21 -12.84 15.43
C MET A 159 -2.59 -12.20 16.77
N GLN A 160 -3.86 -11.94 17.03
CA GLN A 160 -4.28 -11.17 18.20
C GLN A 160 -3.92 -11.83 19.54
N GLU A 161 -3.87 -13.16 19.62
CA GLU A 161 -3.69 -13.87 20.89
C GLU A 161 -2.29 -13.66 21.48
N CYS A 162 -1.23 -13.65 20.66
CA CYS A 162 0.14 -13.43 21.13
C CYS A 162 0.39 -12.00 21.65
N TRP A 163 -0.54 -11.07 21.39
CA TRP A 163 -0.50 -9.71 21.91
C TRP A 163 -1.23 -9.54 23.24
N ARG A 164 -2.05 -10.50 23.66
CA ARG A 164 -2.93 -10.38 24.84
C ARG A 164 -2.13 -9.99 26.07
N GLU A 165 -1.09 -10.75 26.41
CA GLU A 165 -0.29 -10.52 27.62
C GLU A 165 0.47 -9.18 27.58
N LEU A 166 0.91 -8.76 26.39
CA LEU A 166 1.65 -7.53 26.22
C LEU A 166 0.77 -6.29 26.42
N LEU A 167 -0.45 -6.33 25.87
CA LEU A 167 -1.39 -5.22 25.89
C LEU A 167 -2.25 -5.17 27.16
N PHE A 168 -2.58 -6.34 27.72
CA PHE A 168 -3.48 -6.49 28.87
C PHE A 168 -2.81 -7.30 29.99
N PRO A 169 -1.74 -6.77 30.61
CA PRO A 169 -1.16 -7.42 31.78
C PRO A 169 -2.19 -7.50 32.92
N GLU A 170 -2.09 -8.53 33.76
CA GLU A 170 -2.98 -8.68 34.93
C GLU A 170 -2.74 -7.59 35.99
N ASP A 171 -1.50 -7.08 36.09
CA ASP A 171 -1.08 -6.03 37.02
C ASP A 171 -1.74 -4.67 36.71
N THR A 172 -2.66 -4.24 37.57
CA THR A 172 -3.51 -3.05 37.37
C THR A 172 -2.74 -1.73 37.33
N ASP A 173 -1.65 -1.62 38.09
CA ASP A 173 -0.84 -0.39 38.18
C ASP A 173 0.06 -0.21 36.95
N ARG A 174 0.06 -1.19 36.05
CA ARG A 174 0.90 -1.24 34.86
C ARG A 174 0.06 -1.49 33.61
N GLN A 175 -1.16 -0.97 33.55
CA GLN A 175 -2.02 -1.11 32.37
C GLN A 175 -1.75 -0.05 31.30
N TRP A 176 -2.12 -0.37 30.07
CA TRP A 176 -2.16 0.56 28.95
C TRP A 176 -3.59 1.07 28.75
N ASN A 177 -3.73 2.31 28.27
CA ASN A 177 -4.93 2.71 27.56
C ASN A 177 -4.83 2.23 26.10
N VAL A 178 -5.29 1.01 25.84
CA VAL A 178 -5.14 0.33 24.55
C VAL A 178 -6.19 0.82 23.56
N GLN A 179 -5.74 1.26 22.38
CA GLN A 179 -6.63 1.52 21.25
C GLN A 179 -6.17 0.73 20.03
N ILE A 180 -7.11 -0.03 19.47
CA ILE A 180 -6.89 -0.77 18.23
C ILE A 180 -7.53 0.01 17.11
N ILE A 181 -6.75 0.39 16.11
CA ILE A 181 -7.20 1.21 14.99
C ILE A 181 -7.26 0.34 13.76
N VAL A 182 -8.46 0.05 13.28
CA VAL A 182 -8.68 -0.75 12.08
C VAL A 182 -9.02 0.17 10.93
N THR A 183 -8.26 0.08 9.84
CA THR A 183 -8.55 0.89 8.67
C THR A 183 -9.60 0.25 7.77
N TYR A 184 -10.56 1.06 7.35
CA TYR A 184 -11.64 0.66 6.45
C TYR A 184 -11.46 1.31 5.07
N ARG A 185 -11.62 0.49 4.03
CA ARG A 185 -11.70 0.90 2.63
C ARG A 185 -12.93 0.23 2.01
N ARG A 186 -13.78 1.00 1.33
CA ARG A 186 -14.95 0.50 0.58
C ARG A 186 -14.59 -0.72 -0.25
N LEU A 187 -15.41 -1.76 -0.14
CA LEU A 187 -15.14 -3.07 -0.74
C LEU A 187 -14.90 -2.99 -2.24
N PHE A 188 -15.74 -2.27 -2.99
CA PHE A 188 -15.59 -2.12 -4.45
C PHE A 188 -14.29 -1.41 -4.88
N SER A 189 -13.70 -0.60 -4.01
CA SER A 189 -12.39 0.02 -4.24
C SER A 189 -11.25 -0.87 -3.79
N TYR A 190 -11.48 -1.70 -2.77
CA TYR A 190 -10.52 -2.65 -2.23
C TYR A 190 -10.29 -3.83 -3.19
N LEU A 191 -11.35 -4.47 -3.71
CA LEU A 191 -11.26 -5.71 -4.48
C LEU A 191 -10.36 -5.61 -5.73
N PRO A 192 -10.38 -4.55 -6.55
CA PRO A 192 -9.42 -4.41 -7.65
C PRO A 192 -7.97 -4.33 -7.18
N SER A 193 -7.73 -3.71 -6.02
CA SER A 193 -6.39 -3.66 -5.42
C SER A 193 -5.96 -5.01 -4.84
N ASP A 194 -6.91 -5.79 -4.32
CA ASP A 194 -6.68 -7.15 -3.83
C ASP A 194 -6.36 -8.10 -4.98
N TRP A 195 -7.17 -8.08 -6.05
CA TRP A 195 -6.90 -8.77 -7.31
C TRP A 195 -5.50 -8.42 -7.81
N ASN A 196 -5.19 -7.13 -7.94
CA ASN A 196 -3.87 -6.70 -8.40
C ASN A 196 -2.76 -7.23 -7.47
N GLN A 197 -2.95 -7.21 -6.15
CA GLN A 197 -1.98 -7.76 -5.21
C GLN A 197 -1.76 -9.26 -5.41
N GLN A 198 -2.82 -10.04 -5.55
CA GLN A 198 -2.73 -11.50 -5.72
C GLN A 198 -1.89 -11.87 -6.95
N TYR A 199 -1.96 -11.08 -8.01
CA TYR A 199 -1.20 -11.30 -9.24
C TYR A 199 0.10 -10.48 -9.33
N LYS A 200 0.30 -9.47 -8.46
CA LYS A 200 1.56 -8.72 -8.33
C LYS A 200 2.59 -9.47 -7.48
N VAL A 201 2.15 -10.36 -6.58
CA VAL A 201 3.06 -11.08 -5.68
C VAL A 201 3.93 -12.04 -6.49
N TYR A 202 5.23 -11.75 -6.42
CA TYR A 202 6.41 -12.52 -6.81
C TYR A 202 6.18 -14.02 -7.00
N ARG A 203 6.83 -14.61 -8.02
CA ARG A 203 7.07 -16.05 -8.09
C ARG A 203 7.51 -16.57 -6.72
N ILE A 204 6.75 -17.51 -6.19
CA ILE A 204 7.16 -18.33 -5.06
C ILE A 204 8.10 -19.38 -5.65
N ASN A 205 9.38 -19.37 -5.29
CA ASN A 205 10.30 -20.42 -5.72
C ASN A 205 9.87 -21.77 -5.11
N ASN A 206 10.54 -22.86 -5.50
CA ASN A 206 10.27 -24.21 -4.96
C ASN A 206 10.44 -24.31 -3.43
N GLU A 207 10.99 -23.28 -2.78
CA GLU A 207 11.18 -23.17 -1.33
C GLU A 207 10.14 -22.27 -0.64
N GLY A 208 9.11 -21.80 -1.36
CA GLY A 208 8.08 -20.95 -0.76
C GLY A 208 8.43 -19.45 -0.72
N ARG A 209 9.50 -18.99 -1.38
CA ARG A 209 10.02 -17.61 -1.24
C ARG A 209 9.77 -16.72 -2.48
N PRO A 210 9.35 -15.45 -2.29
CA PRO A 210 9.28 -14.42 -3.34
C PRO A 210 10.62 -14.24 -4.07
N LYS A 211 10.70 -14.56 -5.38
CA LYS A 211 11.96 -14.52 -6.15
C LYS A 211 12.19 -13.19 -6.89
N LEU A 212 11.21 -12.68 -7.66
CA LEU A 212 11.32 -11.43 -8.45
C LEU A 212 9.95 -10.78 -8.71
N PRO A 213 9.87 -9.44 -8.85
CA PRO A 213 8.61 -8.76 -9.19
C PRO A 213 8.25 -9.06 -10.66
N ARG A 214 6.97 -9.29 -10.94
CA ARG A 214 6.39 -9.70 -12.25
C ARG A 214 6.57 -11.18 -12.60
N HIS A 215 5.76 -11.63 -13.56
CA HIS A 215 5.92 -12.92 -14.22
C HIS A 215 7.03 -12.83 -15.27
N HIS A 216 7.89 -13.85 -15.34
CA HIS A 216 9.09 -13.84 -16.17
C HIS A 216 8.99 -14.79 -17.36
N ASP A 217 8.39 -15.96 -17.14
CA ASP A 217 8.20 -16.95 -18.19
C ASP A 217 6.74 -17.00 -18.64
N TRP A 218 6.54 -17.58 -19.81
CA TRP A 218 5.22 -17.85 -20.32
C TRP A 218 4.48 -18.87 -19.44
N PRO A 219 3.13 -18.84 -19.41
CA PRO A 219 2.36 -19.80 -18.63
C PRO A 219 2.76 -21.26 -18.91
N GLY A 220 2.90 -22.04 -17.85
CA GLY A 220 3.36 -23.44 -17.91
C GLY A 220 4.88 -23.62 -17.84
N ILE A 221 5.67 -22.56 -17.92
CA ILE A 221 7.13 -22.62 -17.81
C ILE A 221 7.55 -22.19 -16.39
N ASN A 222 8.36 -23.01 -15.71
CA ASN A 222 8.88 -22.74 -14.36
C ASN A 222 7.81 -22.33 -13.32
N GLY A 223 6.59 -22.86 -13.47
CA GLY A 223 5.47 -22.59 -12.57
C GLY A 223 4.77 -21.24 -12.79
N ASP A 224 5.11 -20.46 -13.83
CA ASP A 224 4.29 -19.30 -14.18
C ASP A 224 2.93 -19.70 -14.73
N TYR A 225 1.96 -18.81 -14.53
CA TYR A 225 0.57 -19.02 -14.85
C TYR A 225 -0.03 -17.80 -15.55
N GLU A 226 -1.24 -17.97 -16.07
CA GLU A 226 -2.02 -16.91 -16.70
C GLU A 226 -2.75 -16.07 -15.65
N ILE A 227 -2.68 -14.75 -15.79
CA ILE A 227 -3.44 -13.82 -14.96
C ILE A 227 -4.89 -13.82 -15.43
N GLN A 228 -5.83 -14.14 -14.53
CA GLN A 228 -7.25 -14.03 -14.84
C GLN A 228 -7.68 -12.56 -14.89
N SER A 229 -8.60 -12.25 -15.80
CA SER A 229 -9.28 -10.96 -15.82
C SER A 229 -9.94 -10.68 -14.47
N PHE A 230 -10.09 -9.41 -14.08
CA PHE A 230 -10.78 -9.03 -12.84
C PHE A 230 -12.19 -9.63 -12.78
N LYS A 231 -12.89 -9.62 -13.91
CA LYS A 231 -14.23 -10.20 -14.04
C LYS A 231 -14.26 -11.70 -13.71
N ASP A 232 -13.35 -12.47 -14.29
CA ASP A 232 -13.32 -13.92 -14.09
C ASP A 232 -12.84 -14.28 -12.67
N TRP A 233 -11.86 -13.54 -12.15
CA TRP A 233 -11.43 -13.67 -10.76
C TRP A 233 -12.58 -13.36 -9.80
N PHE A 234 -13.32 -12.27 -10.02
CA PHE A 234 -14.47 -11.90 -9.18
C PHE A 234 -15.57 -12.97 -9.25
N ALA A 235 -15.89 -13.44 -10.46
CA ALA A 235 -16.90 -14.47 -10.69
C ALA A 235 -16.59 -15.76 -9.91
N THR A 236 -15.34 -16.20 -9.96
CA THR A 236 -14.88 -17.47 -9.36
C THR A 236 -14.69 -17.38 -7.84
N LYS A 237 -14.13 -16.27 -7.34
CA LYS A 237 -13.76 -16.11 -5.93
C LYS A 237 -14.88 -15.54 -5.06
N HIS A 238 -15.70 -14.64 -5.61
CA HIS A 238 -16.59 -13.77 -4.83
C HIS A 238 -18.06 -13.78 -5.27
N TYR A 239 -18.39 -14.25 -6.48
CA TYR A 239 -19.79 -14.27 -6.91
C TYR A 239 -20.42 -15.65 -6.72
N GLN A 240 -19.87 -16.72 -7.32
CA GLN A 240 -20.41 -18.09 -7.26
C GLN A 240 -21.96 -18.17 -7.39
N GLY A 241 -22.52 -17.38 -8.32
CA GLY A 241 -23.99 -17.27 -8.50
C GLY A 241 -24.70 -16.41 -7.44
N GLY A 242 -24.00 -15.44 -6.84
CA GLY A 242 -24.51 -14.54 -5.82
C GLY A 242 -24.53 -15.11 -4.39
N LYS A 243 -23.85 -16.23 -4.13
CA LYS A 243 -23.97 -16.98 -2.86
C LYS A 243 -22.81 -16.83 -1.89
N LYS A 244 -21.64 -16.35 -2.33
CA LYS A 244 -20.43 -16.35 -1.51
C LYS A 244 -19.94 -14.94 -1.24
N GLU A 245 -20.26 -14.40 -0.08
CA GLU A 245 -19.78 -13.10 0.39
C GLU A 245 -18.70 -13.35 1.46
N PRO A 246 -17.40 -13.39 1.12
CA PRO A 246 -16.38 -13.48 2.16
C PRO A 246 -16.47 -12.24 3.06
N GLU A 247 -16.19 -12.39 4.35
CA GLU A 247 -16.23 -11.24 5.25
C GLU A 247 -15.20 -10.17 4.86
N HIS A 248 -15.60 -8.89 4.89
CA HIS A 248 -14.66 -7.78 4.70
C HIS A 248 -13.54 -7.84 5.74
N LEU A 249 -12.28 -7.72 5.30
CA LEU A 249 -11.14 -7.91 6.21
C LEU A 249 -11.12 -6.90 7.36
N ALA A 250 -11.57 -5.66 7.14
CA ALA A 250 -11.70 -4.68 8.22
C ALA A 250 -12.72 -5.12 9.27
N LYS A 251 -13.86 -5.69 8.86
CA LYS A 251 -14.87 -6.21 9.78
C LYS A 251 -14.34 -7.39 10.56
N ARG A 252 -13.74 -8.37 9.87
CA ARG A 252 -13.11 -9.52 10.50
C ARG A 252 -12.05 -9.12 11.53
N ASN A 253 -11.20 -8.15 11.20
CA ASN A 253 -10.18 -7.64 12.13
C ASN A 253 -10.83 -6.92 13.31
N TYR A 254 -11.80 -6.04 13.06
CA TYR A 254 -12.52 -5.33 14.11
C TYR A 254 -13.17 -6.31 15.11
N ASP A 255 -13.89 -7.31 14.60
CA ASP A 255 -14.57 -8.31 15.43
C ASP A 255 -13.57 -9.17 16.21
N SER A 256 -12.44 -9.55 15.59
CA SER A 256 -11.39 -10.35 16.24
C SER A 256 -10.73 -9.60 17.39
N TRP A 257 -10.41 -8.31 17.20
CA TRP A 257 -9.81 -7.48 18.24
C TRP A 257 -10.80 -7.08 19.33
N THR A 258 -12.07 -6.90 18.99
CA THR A 258 -13.13 -6.62 19.98
C THR A 258 -13.36 -7.81 20.90
N LYS A 259 -13.27 -9.05 20.37
CA LYS A 259 -13.37 -10.29 21.16
C LYS A 259 -12.16 -10.53 22.07
N LEU A 260 -11.01 -9.95 21.77
CA LEU A 260 -9.78 -10.22 22.52
C LEU A 260 -9.87 -9.68 23.96
N SER A 261 -10.41 -8.46 24.14
CA SER A 261 -10.47 -7.78 25.43
C SER A 261 -11.52 -6.66 25.40
N ASP A 262 -12.37 -6.62 26.42
CA ASP A 262 -13.32 -5.53 26.69
C ASP A 262 -12.60 -4.22 27.09
N LYS A 263 -11.36 -4.33 27.58
CA LYS A 263 -10.51 -3.17 27.93
C LYS A 263 -9.95 -2.44 26.72
N ALA A 264 -9.98 -3.04 25.53
CA ALA A 264 -9.44 -2.45 24.31
C ALA A 264 -10.50 -1.57 23.63
N LYS A 265 -10.16 -0.32 23.31
CA LYS A 265 -11.02 0.49 22.45
C LYS A 265 -10.70 0.24 20.98
N VAL A 266 -11.52 -0.56 20.31
CA VAL A 266 -11.40 -0.79 18.86
C VAL A 266 -12.14 0.29 18.10
N ARG A 267 -11.47 0.95 17.15
CA ARG A 267 -12.03 2.04 16.32
C ARG A 267 -11.79 1.78 14.84
N ILE A 268 -12.71 2.26 14.02
CA ILE A 268 -12.53 2.34 12.57
C ILE A 268 -11.96 3.71 12.20
N VAL A 269 -11.04 3.72 11.24
CA VAL A 269 -10.63 4.91 10.48
C VAL A 269 -10.88 4.64 9.01
N SER A 270 -11.72 5.44 8.36
CA SER A 270 -12.05 5.25 6.95
C SER A 270 -11.11 6.05 6.05
N LEU A 271 -10.76 5.49 4.89
CA LEU A 271 -10.02 6.21 3.83
C LEU A 271 -10.82 7.40 3.26
N TYR A 272 -12.14 7.38 3.44
CA TYR A 272 -13.08 8.28 2.80
C TYR A 272 -13.55 9.41 3.73
N GLU A 273 -13.06 9.42 4.98
CA GLU A 273 -13.28 10.56 5.86
C GLU A 273 -12.51 11.79 5.37
N LYS A 274 -13.11 12.98 5.54
CA LYS A 274 -12.45 14.27 5.31
C LYS A 274 -11.09 14.33 6.05
N GLY A 275 -10.06 14.84 5.38
CA GLY A 275 -8.66 14.84 5.85
C GLY A 275 -7.82 13.66 5.32
N GLY A 276 -8.47 12.60 4.83
CA GLY A 276 -7.79 11.41 4.32
C GLY A 276 -7.19 10.53 5.42
N LEU A 277 -6.72 9.34 5.03
CA LEU A 277 -6.33 8.28 5.97
C LEU A 277 -5.29 8.71 7.01
N VAL A 278 -4.19 9.30 6.55
CA VAL A 278 -3.04 9.59 7.41
C VAL A 278 -3.36 10.73 8.39
N GLU A 279 -4.06 11.78 7.93
CA GLU A 279 -4.52 12.84 8.83
C GLU A 279 -5.45 12.28 9.89
N ASN A 280 -6.45 11.49 9.49
CA ASN A 280 -7.41 10.92 10.44
C ASN A 280 -6.74 9.96 11.43
N PHE A 281 -5.75 9.19 10.98
CA PHE A 281 -4.95 8.37 11.88
C PHE A 281 -4.20 9.21 12.92
N VAL A 282 -3.41 10.20 12.48
CA VAL A 282 -2.59 11.03 13.39
C VAL A 282 -3.47 11.90 14.30
N CYS A 283 -4.51 12.52 13.75
CA CYS A 283 -5.30 13.53 14.44
C CYS A 283 -6.47 12.97 15.26
N LYS A 284 -7.09 11.86 14.83
CA LYS A 284 -8.25 11.29 15.53
C LYS A 284 -7.92 10.02 16.31
N ALA A 285 -6.98 9.20 15.81
CA ALA A 285 -6.67 7.91 16.40
C ALA A 285 -5.55 7.98 17.45
N MET A 286 -4.50 8.79 17.20
CA MET A 286 -3.40 8.98 18.15
C MET A 286 -3.77 9.99 19.25
N VAL A 287 -4.48 9.53 20.27
CA VAL A 287 -4.94 10.39 21.38
C VAL A 287 -3.76 11.07 22.08
N GLY A 288 -3.85 12.39 22.23
CA GLY A 288 -2.80 13.20 22.84
C GLY A 288 -1.67 13.65 21.91
N ALA A 289 -1.62 13.17 20.65
CA ALA A 289 -0.60 13.54 19.68
C ALA A 289 -0.86 14.91 19.00
N LYS A 290 -1.00 15.97 19.82
CA LYS A 290 -1.41 17.30 19.37
C LYS A 290 -0.35 17.95 18.47
N HIS A 291 0.93 17.84 18.83
CA HIS A 291 2.01 18.41 18.03
C HIS A 291 2.11 17.71 16.68
N ALA A 292 2.07 16.38 16.66
CA ALA A 292 2.07 15.59 15.44
C ALA A 292 0.91 15.93 14.51
N CYS A 293 -0.31 16.03 15.04
CA CYS A 293 -1.48 16.42 14.25
C CYS A 293 -1.34 17.83 13.67
N ASN A 294 -0.94 18.81 14.49
CA ASN A 294 -0.79 20.19 14.03
C ASN A 294 0.31 20.32 12.98
N THR A 295 1.46 19.68 13.18
CA THR A 295 2.55 19.67 12.20
C THR A 295 2.09 19.03 10.90
N TYR A 296 1.41 17.88 10.95
CA TYR A 296 0.89 17.24 9.74
C TYR A 296 -0.08 18.14 8.96
N LYS A 297 -1.02 18.80 9.65
CA LYS A 297 -1.97 19.75 9.04
C LYS A 297 -1.30 20.99 8.44
N SER A 298 -0.32 21.59 9.13
CA SER A 298 0.40 22.75 8.62
C SER A 298 1.28 22.40 7.41
N SER A 299 1.85 21.20 7.40
CA SER A 299 2.66 20.74 6.27
C SER A 299 1.80 20.24 5.10
N SER A 300 0.54 19.85 5.31
CA SER A 300 -0.37 19.48 4.22
C SER A 300 -0.96 20.70 3.50
N SER A 301 -1.12 21.83 4.21
CA SER A 301 -1.56 23.11 3.62
C SER A 301 -0.47 23.82 2.82
N ASN A 302 0.79 23.63 3.20
CA ASN A 302 1.94 24.25 2.53
C ASN A 302 2.44 23.31 1.42
N THR A 303 1.99 23.57 0.19
CA THR A 303 2.23 22.78 -1.03
C THR A 303 3.69 22.70 -1.51
N SER A 304 4.69 22.94 -0.65
CA SER A 304 6.10 22.95 -1.06
C SER A 304 7.01 22.10 -0.17
N THR A 305 7.34 20.93 -0.70
CA THR A 305 8.70 20.36 -0.82
C THR A 305 9.30 19.49 0.29
N GLU A 306 8.95 19.61 1.57
CA GLU A 306 9.64 18.80 2.61
C GLU A 306 8.90 17.51 3.01
N MET A 307 7.57 17.52 3.16
CA MET A 307 6.79 16.26 3.28
C MET A 307 6.53 15.58 1.94
N ASP A 308 6.82 16.24 0.82
CA ASP A 308 6.74 15.61 -0.48
C ASP A 308 7.77 14.47 -0.63
N ALA A 309 8.86 14.46 0.15
CA ALA A 309 9.77 13.32 0.26
C ALA A 309 9.12 12.07 0.91
N VAL A 310 8.15 12.26 1.81
CA VAL A 310 7.29 11.18 2.35
C VAL A 310 6.18 10.81 1.34
N ARG A 311 5.80 11.73 0.44
CA ARG A 311 4.96 11.41 -0.74
C ARG A 311 5.73 10.76 -1.89
N LEU A 312 7.06 10.89 -1.96
CA LEU A 312 7.94 10.21 -2.92
C LEU A 312 8.06 8.70 -2.67
N LEU A 313 7.05 8.09 -2.04
CA LEU A 313 6.74 6.66 -2.09
C LEU A 313 6.31 6.22 -3.50
N LYS A 314 7.13 6.56 -4.52
CA LYS A 314 7.13 5.96 -5.87
C LYS A 314 7.27 4.43 -5.83
N ALA A 315 7.54 3.83 -4.67
CA ALA A 315 7.83 2.41 -4.52
C ALA A 315 6.62 1.47 -4.59
N ASN A 316 5.39 1.97 -4.82
CA ASN A 316 4.20 1.12 -4.88
C ASN A 316 3.27 1.41 -6.05
N GLU A 317 3.82 1.83 -7.19
CA GLU A 317 3.05 1.87 -8.43
C GLU A 317 2.38 0.51 -8.67
N SER A 318 1.06 0.57 -8.89
CA SER A 318 0.29 -0.60 -9.29
C SER A 318 0.84 -1.07 -10.64
N ILE A 319 1.07 -2.36 -10.80
CA ILE A 319 1.44 -2.89 -12.12
C ILE A 319 0.15 -2.99 -12.92
N ASN A 320 0.12 -2.45 -14.14
CA ASN A 320 -1.02 -2.67 -15.03
C ASN A 320 -0.96 -4.12 -15.54
N LEU A 321 -1.84 -4.97 -15.03
CA LEU A 321 -1.87 -6.39 -15.39
C LEU A 321 -2.47 -6.64 -16.78
N ASP A 322 -3.19 -5.66 -17.35
CA ASP A 322 -3.79 -5.81 -18.68
C ASP A 322 -2.73 -6.00 -19.78
N HIS A 323 -1.56 -5.38 -19.63
CA HIS A 323 -0.44 -5.53 -20.58
C HIS A 323 0.05 -6.99 -20.61
N ASP A 324 0.12 -7.59 -19.42
CA ASP A 324 0.49 -9.00 -19.25
C ASP A 324 -0.58 -9.94 -19.82
N ILE A 325 -1.85 -9.71 -19.49
CA ILE A 325 -2.98 -10.49 -20.01
C ILE A 325 -2.96 -10.49 -21.54
N LEU A 326 -2.75 -9.33 -22.18
CA LEU A 326 -2.69 -9.21 -23.63
C LEU A 326 -1.48 -9.94 -24.23
N ALA A 327 -0.29 -9.76 -23.64
CA ALA A 327 0.93 -10.42 -24.09
C ALA A 327 0.83 -11.94 -24.02
N VAL A 328 0.30 -12.47 -22.91
CA VAL A 328 0.06 -13.92 -22.73
C VAL A 328 -0.92 -14.45 -23.77
N TYR A 329 -2.03 -13.75 -23.98
CA TYR A 329 -3.03 -14.17 -24.96
C TYR A 329 -2.45 -14.16 -26.39
N ALA A 330 -1.67 -13.14 -26.75
CA ALA A 330 -0.99 -13.07 -28.05
C ALA A 330 0.00 -14.22 -28.25
N TYR A 331 0.80 -14.54 -27.22
CA TYR A 331 1.70 -15.69 -27.22
C TYR A 331 0.95 -17.02 -27.43
N GLN A 332 -0.15 -17.25 -26.70
CA GLN A 332 -0.97 -18.45 -26.85
C GLN A 332 -1.60 -18.59 -28.25
N LYS A 333 -1.85 -17.47 -28.94
CA LYS A 333 -2.32 -17.45 -30.33
C LYS A 333 -1.22 -17.61 -31.38
N GLY A 334 0.04 -17.78 -30.96
CA GLY A 334 1.17 -17.91 -31.87
C GLY A 334 1.58 -16.59 -32.55
N LEU A 335 1.14 -15.45 -32.03
CA LEU A 335 1.50 -14.13 -32.55
C LEU A 335 2.85 -13.62 -32.00
N VAL A 336 3.44 -14.35 -31.05
CA VAL A 336 4.72 -14.04 -30.44
C VAL A 336 5.68 -15.20 -30.63
N ASN A 337 6.80 -14.94 -31.30
CA ASN A 337 7.87 -15.90 -31.49
C ASN A 337 8.48 -16.32 -30.14
N LYS A 338 8.71 -17.63 -29.96
CA LYS A 338 9.22 -18.22 -28.71
C LYS A 338 10.59 -17.68 -28.26
N LYS A 339 11.33 -16.99 -29.13
CA LYS A 339 12.60 -16.33 -28.79
C LYS A 339 12.41 -15.13 -27.84
N PHE A 340 11.22 -14.55 -27.76
CA PHE A 340 10.93 -13.41 -26.89
C PHE A 340 10.47 -13.89 -25.50
N THR A 341 10.98 -13.24 -24.47
CA THR A 341 10.54 -13.45 -23.10
C THR A 341 9.23 -12.72 -22.81
N ARG A 342 8.46 -13.18 -21.81
CA ARG A 342 7.22 -12.51 -21.39
C ARG A 342 7.46 -11.04 -21.03
N VAL A 343 8.52 -10.76 -20.26
CA VAL A 343 8.86 -9.39 -19.85
C VAL A 343 9.08 -8.47 -21.05
N GLN A 344 9.85 -8.91 -22.06
CA GLN A 344 10.11 -8.12 -23.27
C GLN A 344 8.81 -7.77 -24.02
N VAL A 345 7.88 -8.72 -24.10
CA VAL A 345 6.60 -8.49 -24.79
C VAL A 345 5.70 -7.58 -23.97
N VAL A 346 5.64 -7.76 -22.64
CA VAL A 346 4.85 -6.90 -21.74
C VAL A 346 5.34 -5.45 -21.78
N ASP A 347 6.65 -5.23 -21.70
CA ASP A 347 7.23 -3.88 -21.77
C ASP A 347 6.97 -3.24 -23.14
N ALA A 348 7.00 -4.00 -24.23
CA ALA A 348 6.66 -3.50 -25.56
C ALA A 348 5.18 -3.20 -25.74
N VAL A 349 4.29 -4.04 -25.17
CA VAL A 349 2.85 -3.76 -25.11
C VAL A 349 2.62 -2.46 -24.35
N GLU A 350 3.23 -2.27 -23.19
CA GLU A 350 3.13 -1.03 -22.40
C GLU A 350 3.51 0.21 -23.21
N LEU A 351 4.62 0.17 -23.95
CA LEU A 351 5.03 1.28 -24.81
C LEU A 351 4.06 1.53 -25.99
N HIS A 352 3.57 0.48 -26.62
CA HIS A 352 2.63 0.62 -27.73
C HIS A 352 1.32 1.27 -27.28
N VAL A 353 0.91 1.01 -26.05
CA VAL A 353 -0.37 1.48 -25.50
C VAL A 353 -0.32 2.96 -25.24
N GLN A 354 0.79 3.45 -24.71
CA GLN A 354 1.02 4.89 -24.57
C GLN A 354 0.88 5.60 -25.93
N SER A 355 1.42 5.00 -27.00
CA SER A 355 1.25 5.51 -28.36
C SER A 355 -0.19 5.45 -28.86
N LEU A 356 -0.93 4.37 -28.61
CA LEU A 356 -2.33 4.26 -29.02
C LEU A 356 -3.24 5.21 -28.24
N GLU A 357 -2.96 5.46 -26.96
CA GLU A 357 -3.70 6.42 -26.14
C GLU A 357 -3.55 7.86 -26.65
N GLU A 358 -2.37 8.22 -27.17
CA GLU A 358 -2.15 9.51 -27.85
C GLU A 358 -2.99 9.65 -29.13
N GLU A 359 -3.29 8.53 -29.80
CA GLU A 359 -4.16 8.46 -30.97
C GLU A 359 -5.66 8.31 -30.61
N GLY A 360 -5.99 8.28 -29.32
CA GLY A 360 -7.36 8.07 -28.83
C GLY A 360 -7.87 6.64 -29.01
N ILE A 361 -6.98 5.68 -29.27
CA ILE A 361 -7.31 4.26 -29.42
C ILE A 361 -7.19 3.59 -28.05
N GLN A 362 -8.30 3.06 -27.55
CA GLN A 362 -8.36 2.33 -26.28
C GLN A 362 -8.51 0.83 -26.51
N TYR A 363 -8.09 0.04 -25.52
CA TYR A 363 -8.38 -1.39 -25.49
C TYR A 363 -9.88 -1.67 -25.44
N VAL A 364 -10.27 -2.84 -25.94
CA VAL A 364 -11.60 -3.37 -25.61
C VAL A 364 -11.54 -3.93 -24.20
N GLN A 365 -12.43 -3.47 -23.32
CA GLN A 365 -12.48 -3.92 -21.93
C GLN A 365 -13.59 -4.96 -21.71
N SER A 366 -13.33 -5.92 -20.82
CA SER A 366 -14.27 -6.87 -20.25
C SER A 366 -14.57 -6.47 -18.81
N CYS A 367 -15.78 -5.95 -18.59
CA CYS A 367 -16.25 -5.51 -17.28
C CYS A 367 -17.17 -6.55 -16.62
N LEU A 368 -17.42 -6.36 -15.32
CA LEU A 368 -18.49 -7.06 -14.61
C LEU A 368 -19.83 -6.90 -15.34
N ASN A 369 -20.62 -7.97 -15.41
CA ASN A 369 -21.98 -7.89 -15.94
C ASN A 369 -22.92 -7.20 -14.92
N ASN A 370 -24.13 -6.87 -15.35
CA ASN A 370 -25.09 -6.14 -14.53
C ASN A 370 -25.39 -6.83 -13.18
N ASP A 371 -25.48 -8.16 -13.16
CA ASP A 371 -25.78 -8.91 -11.94
C ASP A 371 -24.60 -8.92 -10.96
N MET A 372 -23.38 -9.09 -11.45
CA MET A 372 -22.15 -8.98 -10.66
C MET A 372 -21.97 -7.57 -10.11
N THR A 373 -22.22 -6.55 -10.92
CA THR A 373 -22.14 -5.14 -10.52
C THR A 373 -23.17 -4.80 -9.44
N ARG A 374 -24.42 -5.26 -9.60
CA ARG A 374 -25.48 -5.07 -8.60
C ARG A 374 -25.14 -5.79 -7.29
N PHE A 375 -24.65 -7.02 -7.38
CA PHE A 375 -24.19 -7.80 -6.23
C PHE A 375 -23.06 -7.10 -5.48
N LEU A 376 -22.00 -6.68 -6.18
CA LEU A 376 -20.87 -5.97 -5.58
C LEU A 376 -21.30 -4.66 -4.93
N ARG A 377 -22.22 -3.91 -5.54
CA ARG A 377 -22.75 -2.67 -4.95
C ARG A 377 -23.48 -2.95 -3.65
N ARG A 378 -24.42 -3.91 -3.62
CA ARG A 378 -25.17 -4.30 -2.41
C ARG A 378 -24.21 -4.71 -1.30
N TRP A 379 -23.29 -5.61 -1.62
CA TRP A 379 -22.33 -6.14 -0.67
C TRP A 379 -21.36 -5.07 -0.14
N SER A 380 -20.98 -4.10 -0.99
CA SER A 380 -20.17 -2.95 -0.54
C SER A 380 -20.95 -2.00 0.36
N LEU A 381 -22.24 -1.79 0.07
CA LEU A 381 -23.10 -0.92 0.87
C LEU A 381 -23.29 -1.48 2.28
N GLU A 382 -23.49 -2.80 2.41
CA GLU A 382 -23.59 -3.47 3.71
C GLU A 382 -22.38 -3.17 4.60
N TYR A 383 -21.15 -3.23 4.05
CA TYR A 383 -19.96 -2.91 4.83
C TYR A 383 -19.74 -1.41 5.04
N GLU A 384 -20.26 -0.56 4.16
CA GLU A 384 -20.27 0.88 4.41
C GLU A 384 -21.15 1.19 5.62
N GLU A 385 -22.38 0.68 5.63
CA GLU A 385 -23.32 0.83 6.74
C GLU A 385 -22.73 0.29 8.05
N TRP A 386 -22.12 -0.91 8.01
CA TRP A 386 -21.40 -1.45 9.15
C TRP A 386 -20.26 -0.53 9.62
N ALA A 387 -19.42 -0.04 8.72
CA ALA A 387 -18.26 0.79 9.09
C ALA A 387 -18.71 2.12 9.72
N LEU A 388 -19.74 2.74 9.14
CA LEU A 388 -20.33 3.98 9.61
C LEU A 388 -20.87 3.86 11.05
N GLN A 389 -21.50 2.74 11.39
CA GLN A 389 -21.94 2.44 12.76
C GLN A 389 -20.80 2.32 13.78
N LYS A 390 -19.55 2.14 13.31
CA LYS A 390 -18.35 1.96 14.16
C LYS A 390 -17.42 3.18 14.18
N LEU A 391 -17.70 4.20 13.38
CA LEU A 391 -16.92 5.43 13.39
C LEU A 391 -17.18 6.23 14.68
N PRO A 392 -16.15 6.89 15.24
CA PRO A 392 -16.30 7.66 16.47
C PRO A 392 -17.03 9.00 16.23
N GLY A 393 -18.03 9.29 17.07
CA GLY A 393 -18.75 10.57 17.11
C GLY A 393 -20.26 10.40 17.01
N GLU A 394 -21.02 11.42 17.42
CA GLU A 394 -22.41 11.59 17.02
C GLU A 394 -22.41 11.96 15.52
N ILE A 395 -22.15 10.96 14.69
CA ILE A 395 -22.47 11.09 13.28
C ILE A 395 -23.99 11.17 13.28
N GLU A 396 -24.54 12.37 13.04
CA GLU A 396 -25.92 12.52 12.59
C GLU A 396 -26.13 11.45 11.54
N PHE A 397 -26.91 10.43 11.92
CA PHE A 397 -26.87 9.16 11.23
C PHE A 397 -27.21 9.39 9.76
N ILE A 398 -26.19 9.19 8.93
CA ILE A 398 -26.15 8.95 7.49
C ILE A 398 -27.53 8.78 6.85
N ASN A 399 -28.15 9.88 6.46
CA ASN A 399 -29.08 9.85 5.33
C ASN A 399 -28.34 10.14 4.01
N ASP A 400 -27.09 10.59 4.09
CA ASP A 400 -26.35 11.01 2.91
C ASP A 400 -25.31 9.98 2.48
N LEU A 401 -25.76 8.94 1.77
CA LEU A 401 -24.90 8.03 1.02
C LEU A 401 -24.33 8.70 -0.25
N THR A 402 -24.40 10.03 -0.40
CA THR A 402 -23.88 10.74 -1.57
C THR A 402 -22.40 10.46 -1.79
N ASP A 403 -21.56 10.51 -0.75
CA ASP A 403 -20.13 10.21 -0.90
C ASP A 403 -19.90 8.76 -1.36
N PHE A 404 -20.69 7.80 -0.88
CA PHE A 404 -20.62 6.40 -1.33
C PHE A 404 -21.03 6.26 -2.79
N ASN A 405 -22.15 6.88 -3.17
CA ASN A 405 -22.68 6.82 -4.52
C ASN A 405 -21.75 7.53 -5.52
N ASN A 406 -21.18 8.68 -5.16
CA ASN A 406 -20.22 9.40 -5.98
C ASN A 406 -18.97 8.58 -6.24
N ASP A 407 -18.41 7.94 -5.21
CA ASP A 407 -17.24 7.07 -5.37
C ASP A 407 -17.57 5.82 -6.17
N TRP A 408 -18.74 5.25 -5.97
CA TRP A 408 -19.22 4.12 -6.77
C TRP A 408 -19.30 4.49 -8.26
N GLN A 409 -19.92 5.63 -8.58
CA GLN A 409 -19.98 6.13 -9.97
C GLN A 409 -18.58 6.45 -10.51
N SER A 410 -17.69 7.04 -9.70
CA SER A 410 -16.31 7.30 -10.08
C SER A 410 -15.57 6.00 -10.46
N VAL A 411 -15.76 4.92 -9.69
CA VAL A 411 -15.17 3.61 -9.96
C VAL A 411 -15.70 2.99 -11.25
N LEU A 412 -17.01 3.12 -11.52
CA LEU A 412 -17.61 2.67 -12.78
C LEU A 412 -17.08 3.48 -13.98
N ASN A 413 -17.09 4.81 -13.89
CA ASN A 413 -16.67 5.71 -14.96
C ASN A 413 -15.17 5.60 -15.29
N SER A 414 -14.35 5.22 -14.30
CA SER A 414 -12.91 4.98 -14.50
C SER A 414 -12.59 3.53 -14.89
N ASN A 415 -13.60 2.70 -15.18
CA ASN A 415 -13.44 1.31 -15.58
C ASN A 415 -12.57 0.46 -14.63
N LYS A 416 -12.51 0.82 -13.34
CA LYS A 416 -11.68 0.13 -12.33
C LYS A 416 -12.15 -1.30 -12.03
N LEU A 417 -13.36 -1.67 -12.46
CA LEU A 417 -13.95 -3.00 -12.35
C LEU A 417 -13.88 -3.78 -13.66
N CYS A 418 -13.01 -3.34 -14.57
CA CYS A 418 -12.78 -3.96 -15.87
C CYS A 418 -11.32 -4.39 -15.98
N SER A 419 -11.10 -5.38 -16.84
CA SER A 419 -9.78 -5.73 -17.37
C SER A 419 -9.88 -5.78 -18.88
N ILE A 420 -8.75 -5.94 -19.56
CA ILE A 420 -8.73 -6.08 -21.01
C ILE A 420 -9.51 -7.33 -21.49
N ASP A 421 -10.27 -7.17 -22.57
CA ASP A 421 -10.77 -8.27 -23.41
C ASP A 421 -9.71 -8.53 -24.48
N ALA A 422 -8.74 -9.38 -24.14
CA ALA A 422 -7.58 -9.64 -25.00
C ALA A 422 -7.98 -10.20 -26.37
N GLY A 423 -9.00 -11.05 -26.42
CA GLY A 423 -9.50 -11.63 -27.67
C GLY A 423 -10.02 -10.57 -28.63
N LYS A 424 -10.88 -9.65 -28.16
CA LYS A 424 -11.39 -8.55 -28.99
C LYS A 424 -10.32 -7.51 -29.29
N THR A 425 -9.43 -7.22 -28.34
CA THR A 425 -8.35 -6.26 -28.53
C THR A 425 -7.41 -6.72 -29.66
N LEU A 426 -6.97 -7.99 -29.66
CA LEU A 426 -6.13 -8.54 -30.73
C LEU A 426 -6.85 -8.69 -32.08
N ALA A 427 -8.18 -8.59 -32.10
CA ALA A 427 -8.93 -8.57 -33.36
C ALA A 427 -8.83 -7.21 -34.07
N MET A 428 -8.48 -6.13 -33.36
CA MET A 428 -8.31 -4.79 -33.91
C MET A 428 -7.05 -4.70 -34.77
N GLN A 429 -7.11 -3.93 -35.85
CA GLN A 429 -6.02 -3.82 -36.81
C GLN A 429 -4.69 -3.28 -36.21
N PRO A 430 -4.69 -2.22 -35.38
CA PRO A 430 -3.45 -1.70 -34.79
C PRO A 430 -2.66 -2.77 -34.02
N TRP A 431 -3.37 -3.62 -33.28
CA TRP A 431 -2.77 -4.71 -32.50
C TRP A 431 -2.24 -5.84 -33.38
N LYS A 432 -2.95 -6.20 -34.44
CA LYS A 432 -2.47 -7.19 -35.42
C LYS A 432 -1.16 -6.73 -36.06
N ASP A 433 -1.12 -5.47 -36.50
CA ASP A 433 0.04 -4.88 -37.15
C ASP A 433 1.23 -4.80 -36.18
N PHE A 434 0.99 -4.39 -34.94
CA PHE A 434 2.00 -4.34 -33.88
C PHE A 434 2.66 -5.70 -33.66
N PHE A 435 1.87 -6.76 -33.40
CA PHE A 435 2.42 -8.09 -33.12
C PHE A 435 3.09 -8.72 -34.35
N ALA A 436 2.51 -8.56 -35.55
CA ALA A 436 3.09 -9.05 -36.79
C ALA A 436 4.46 -8.41 -37.10
N THR A 437 4.61 -7.12 -36.80
CA THR A 437 5.83 -6.36 -37.07
C THR A 437 6.94 -6.64 -36.06
N HIS A 438 6.61 -6.75 -34.77
CA HIS A 438 7.61 -6.78 -33.70
C HIS A 438 7.96 -8.19 -33.22
N PHE A 439 7.06 -9.16 -33.41
CA PHE A 439 7.17 -10.45 -32.72
C PHE A 439 7.06 -11.70 -33.60
N ASN A 440 6.88 -11.58 -34.91
CA ASN A 440 6.85 -12.74 -35.81
C ASN A 440 8.28 -13.20 -36.20
#